data_AF-A0A7S2A439-F1
#
_entry.id   AF-A0A7S2A439-F1
#
_cell.length_a   1.000
_cell.length_b   1.000
_cell.length_c   1.000
_cell.angle_alpha   90.00
_cell.angle_beta   90.00
_cell.angle_gamma   90.00
#
_symmetry.space_group_name_H-M   'P 1'
#
loop_
_entity.id
_entity.type
_entity.pdbx_description
1 polymer ?
#
loop_
_entity_poly.entity_id
_entity_poly.type
_entity_poly.pdbx_seq_one_letter_code
_entity_poly.pdbx_strand_id
1 'polypeptide(L)'
;EGYTGSDIKEVCREAVVRISHEQARLLDRGILAEDGGDSEVEGEGEKDANGMSVAESNGTPGSLNRLRPVTMHDFENAMSKLKRSVSEKGRELARVWEWNEEYGEIKKKEKRDNLPQLMNMFL
;
A
#
# COMPACT_ATOMS: atom_id res chain seq x y z
N GLU A 1 -7.00 -3.14 -12.08
CA GLU A 1 -8.09 -2.45 -12.82
C GLU A 1 -9.45 -2.89 -12.29
N GLY A 2 -10.41 -1.96 -12.13
CA GLY A 2 -11.77 -2.23 -11.60
C GLY A 2 -11.88 -2.53 -10.10
N TYR A 3 -10.87 -2.11 -9.33
CA TYR A 3 -10.93 -2.03 -7.87
C TYR A 3 -11.48 -0.66 -7.49
N THR A 4 -12.28 -0.59 -6.44
CA THR A 4 -12.72 0.67 -5.85
C THR A 4 -11.63 1.28 -4.97
N GLY A 5 -11.77 2.56 -4.61
CA GLY A 5 -10.87 3.19 -3.64
C GLY A 5 -10.82 2.46 -2.29
N SER A 6 -11.95 1.92 -1.83
CA SER A 6 -12.01 1.09 -0.62
C SER A 6 -11.22 -0.21 -0.75
N ASP A 7 -11.31 -0.88 -1.91
CA ASP A 7 -10.54 -2.11 -2.14
C ASP A 7 -9.03 -1.82 -2.12
N ILE A 8 -8.60 -0.72 -2.74
CA ILE A 8 -7.18 -0.29 -2.75
C ILE A 8 -6.70 0.01 -1.34
N LYS A 9 -7.50 0.73 -0.55
CA LYS A 9 -7.20 1.03 0.86
C LYS A 9 -6.98 -0.26 1.66
N GLU A 10 -7.83 -1.26 1.47
CA GLU A 10 -7.72 -2.51 2.20
C GLU A 10 -6.53 -3.36 1.74
N VAL A 11 -6.20 -3.35 0.44
CA VAL A 11 -4.98 -3.99 -0.09
C VAL A 11 -3.73 -3.39 0.56
N CYS A 12 -3.64 -2.06 0.64
CA CYS A 12 -2.52 -1.40 1.32
C CYS A 12 -2.45 -1.76 2.80
N ARG A 13 -3.60 -1.80 3.48
CA ARG A 13 -3.68 -2.18 4.89
C ARG A 13 -3.21 -3.61 5.10
N GLU A 14 -3.72 -4.57 4.34
CA GLU A 14 -3.37 -6.00 4.45
C GLU A 14 -1.88 -6.22 4.19
N ALA A 15 -1.30 -5.55 3.19
CA ALA A 15 0.14 -5.65 2.89
C ALA A 15 1.02 -5.21 4.06
N VAL A 16 0.65 -4.13 4.77
CA VAL A 16 1.38 -3.65 5.95
C VAL A 16 1.16 -4.57 7.15
N VAL A 17 -0.09 -4.98 7.41
CA VAL A 17 -0.45 -5.84 8.54
C VAL A 17 0.28 -7.19 8.48
N ARG A 18 0.51 -7.72 7.27
CA ARG A 18 1.30 -8.94 7.06
C ARG A 18 2.68 -8.86 7.69
N ILE A 19 3.33 -7.70 7.61
CA ILE A 19 4.68 -7.49 8.14
C ILE A 19 4.67 -7.59 9.67
N SER A 20 3.68 -6.97 10.30
CA SER A 20 3.51 -7.06 11.75
C SER A 20 3.25 -8.50 12.19
N HIS A 21 2.42 -9.26 11.45
CA HIS A 21 2.18 -10.67 11.74
C HIS A 21 3.41 -11.55 11.56
N GLU A 22 4.26 -11.25 10.57
CA GLU A 22 5.53 -11.96 10.36
C GLU A 22 6.46 -11.78 11.56
N GLN A 23 6.59 -10.55 12.07
CA GLN A 23 7.41 -10.25 13.25
C GLN A 23 6.85 -10.87 14.52
N ALA A 24 5.52 -10.84 14.72
CA ALA A 24 4.89 -11.54 15.84
C ALA A 24 5.22 -13.04 15.85
N ARG A 25 5.15 -13.71 14.68
CA ARG A 25 5.51 -15.14 14.59
C ARG A 25 6.99 -15.42 14.86
N LEU A 26 7.89 -14.48 14.57
CA LEU A 26 9.31 -14.62 14.89
C LEU A 26 9.54 -14.49 16.40
N LEU A 27 8.86 -13.55 17.05
CA LEU A 27 8.90 -13.38 18.51
C LEU A 27 8.30 -14.60 19.23
N ASP A 28 7.16 -15.11 18.77
CA ASP A 28 6.54 -16.32 19.34
C ASP A 28 7.46 -17.54 19.26
N ARG A 29 8.30 -17.63 18.21
CA ARG A 29 9.29 -18.70 18.04
C ARG A 29 10.57 -18.47 18.85
N GLY A 30 10.95 -17.21 19.08
CA GLY A 30 12.18 -16.82 19.79
C GLY A 30 12.05 -16.80 21.32
N ILE A 31 10.84 -16.68 21.86
CA ILE A 31 10.57 -16.70 23.32
C ILE A 31 10.81 -18.09 23.94
N LEU A 32 11.02 -19.14 23.13
CA LEU A 32 11.43 -20.45 23.63
C LEU A 32 12.96 -20.65 23.74
N ALA A 33 13.77 -19.62 23.46
CA ALA A 33 15.24 -19.74 23.40
C ALA A 33 16.04 -18.87 24.38
N GLU A 34 15.40 -18.10 25.27
CA GLU A 34 16.08 -17.45 26.40
C GLU A 34 15.28 -17.64 27.70
N ASP A 35 15.51 -18.80 28.34
CA ASP A 35 15.50 -18.91 29.80
C ASP A 35 16.74 -19.72 30.21
N GLY A 36 17.87 -19.05 30.30
CA GLY A 36 19.14 -19.67 30.65
C GLY A 36 20.28 -18.66 30.72
N GLY A 37 20.47 -18.03 31.89
CA GLY A 37 21.75 -17.40 32.21
C GLY A 37 21.68 -16.08 32.99
N ASP A 38 21.12 -16.09 34.19
CA ASP A 38 21.64 -15.25 35.28
C ASP A 38 22.99 -15.84 35.71
N SER A 39 24.09 -15.06 35.62
CA SER A 39 25.11 -14.86 36.67
C SER A 39 26.41 -14.19 36.13
N GLU A 40 26.57 -12.92 36.48
CA GLU A 40 27.75 -12.28 37.11
C GLU A 40 29.16 -12.18 36.45
N VAL A 41 29.48 -10.93 36.02
CA VAL A 41 30.65 -10.01 36.21
C VAL A 41 32.12 -10.27 35.71
N GLU A 42 32.66 -9.16 35.15
CA GLU A 42 34.04 -8.59 35.08
C GLU A 42 35.04 -8.93 33.95
N GLY A 43 35.58 -7.85 33.34
CA GLY A 43 36.77 -7.87 32.48
C GLY A 43 36.99 -6.57 31.68
N GLU A 44 37.86 -5.69 32.18
CA GLU A 44 38.22 -4.36 31.65
C GLU A 44 39.14 -4.42 30.41
N GLY A 45 39.08 -3.40 29.53
CA GLY A 45 40.04 -3.21 28.43
C GLY A 45 39.70 -2.08 27.45
N GLU A 46 40.25 -0.88 27.70
CA GLU A 46 40.26 0.31 26.83
C GLU A 46 41.46 0.28 25.87
N LYS A 47 41.30 0.55 24.55
CA LYS A 47 42.23 1.26 23.61
C LYS A 47 41.56 1.66 22.28
N ASP A 48 42.09 2.72 21.68
CA ASP A 48 41.52 3.65 20.70
C ASP A 48 41.58 3.30 19.19
N ALA A 49 40.76 4.08 18.45
CA ALA A 49 40.98 4.72 17.14
C ALA A 49 41.05 3.93 15.80
N ASN A 50 39.97 4.15 15.04
CA ASN A 50 39.90 4.45 13.59
C ASN A 50 40.13 3.33 12.56
N GLY A 51 39.02 2.77 12.07
CA GLY A 51 38.93 2.01 10.83
C GLY A 51 37.49 1.98 10.33
N MET A 52 37.19 2.77 9.28
CA MET A 52 35.92 2.71 8.56
C MET A 52 35.77 1.32 7.91
N SER A 53 35.05 0.42 8.56
CA SER A 53 34.61 -0.85 7.96
C SER A 53 33.09 -0.90 7.91
N VAL A 54 32.62 -1.02 6.68
CA VAL A 54 31.27 -1.34 6.29
C VAL A 54 30.88 -2.71 6.87
N ALA A 55 29.66 -2.75 7.41
CA ALA A 55 28.87 -3.91 7.81
C ALA A 55 29.17 -4.56 9.18
N GLU A 56 28.05 -5.01 9.74
CA GLU A 56 27.88 -6.06 10.75
C GLU A 56 27.78 -5.67 12.23
N SER A 57 26.52 -5.75 12.68
CA SER A 57 26.13 -6.36 13.96
C SER A 57 26.51 -5.61 15.24
N ASN A 58 25.80 -4.51 15.51
CA ASN A 58 25.62 -4.05 16.90
C ASN A 58 24.15 -4.17 17.29
N GLY A 59 23.86 -5.24 18.04
CA GLY A 59 22.58 -5.51 18.69
C GLY A 59 22.19 -4.34 19.60
N THR A 60 21.43 -3.41 19.04
CA THR A 60 20.74 -2.38 19.82
C THR A 60 19.39 -2.99 20.21
N PRO A 61 18.92 -2.89 21.47
CA PRO A 61 17.61 -3.40 21.88
C PRO A 61 16.42 -2.70 21.16
N GLY A 62 16.68 -1.69 20.33
CA GLY A 62 15.72 -1.11 19.37
C GLY A 62 15.61 -1.84 18.02
N SER A 63 16.49 -2.79 17.70
CA SER A 63 16.53 -3.50 16.41
C SER A 63 15.42 -4.54 16.27
N LEU A 64 14.91 -5.10 17.37
CA LEU A 64 13.79 -6.05 17.36
C LEU A 64 12.42 -5.36 17.13
N ASN A 65 12.39 -4.02 17.15
CA ASN A 65 11.16 -3.24 17.01
C ASN A 65 10.97 -2.66 15.60
N ARG A 66 11.92 -2.85 14.69
CA ARG A 66 11.84 -2.25 13.35
C ARG A 66 11.31 -3.25 12.34
N LEU A 67 10.03 -3.10 11.99
CA LEU A 67 9.40 -3.85 10.92
C LEU A 67 10.20 -3.70 9.60
N ARG A 68 10.29 -4.78 8.82
CA ARG A 68 10.89 -4.72 7.49
C ARG A 68 10.10 -3.78 6.57
N PRO A 69 10.72 -3.19 5.54
CA PRO A 69 9.99 -2.42 4.55
C PRO A 69 8.96 -3.29 3.81
N VAL A 70 7.91 -2.63 3.33
CA VAL A 70 6.90 -3.25 2.46
C VAL A 70 7.54 -3.56 1.11
N THR A 71 7.27 -4.74 0.58
CA THR A 71 7.76 -5.20 -0.71
C THR A 71 6.59 -5.44 -1.67
N MET A 72 6.88 -5.53 -2.97
CA MET A 72 5.85 -5.87 -3.97
C MET A 72 5.18 -7.22 -3.68
N HIS A 73 5.92 -8.17 -3.10
CA HIS A 73 5.39 -9.48 -2.74
C HIS A 73 4.26 -9.39 -1.67
N ASP A 74 4.31 -8.42 -0.78
CA ASP A 74 3.24 -8.20 0.21
C ASP A 74 1.94 -7.76 -0.46
N PHE A 75 2.04 -6.89 -1.46
CA PHE A 75 0.91 -6.45 -2.26
C PHE A 75 0.35 -7.60 -3.12
N GLU A 76 1.19 -8.45 -3.70
CA GLU A 76 0.76 -9.63 -4.44
C GLU A 76 -0.03 -10.60 -3.54
N ASN A 77 0.45 -10.84 -2.32
CA ASN A 77 -0.26 -11.64 -1.32
C ASN A 77 -1.58 -10.99 -0.90
N ALA A 78 -1.60 -9.67 -0.70
CA ALA A 78 -2.82 -8.94 -0.37
C ALA A 78 -3.85 -9.01 -1.51
N MET A 79 -3.42 -8.86 -2.77
CA MET A 79 -4.28 -8.94 -3.95
C MET A 79 -4.76 -10.37 -4.24
N SER A 80 -4.01 -11.40 -3.86
CA SER A 80 -4.47 -12.78 -4.01
C SER A 80 -5.60 -13.09 -3.03
N LYS A 81 -5.49 -12.57 -1.79
CA LYS A 81 -6.47 -12.69 -0.70
C LYS A 81 -7.71 -11.81 -0.90
N LEU A 82 -7.53 -10.56 -1.34
CA LEU A 82 -8.59 -9.57 -1.48
C LEU A 82 -9.05 -9.45 -2.94
N LYS A 83 -10.35 -9.56 -3.17
CA LYS A 83 -10.97 -9.39 -4.50
C LYS A 83 -11.64 -8.03 -4.60
N ARG A 84 -11.85 -7.57 -5.84
CA ARG A 84 -12.68 -6.40 -6.13
C ARG A 84 -14.05 -6.54 -5.46
N SER A 85 -14.54 -5.49 -4.82
CA SER A 85 -15.87 -5.50 -4.20
C SER A 85 -16.98 -5.33 -5.22
N VAL A 86 -16.71 -4.62 -6.31
CA VAL A 86 -17.70 -4.36 -7.36
C VAL A 86 -17.51 -5.33 -8.52
N SER A 87 -18.60 -6.02 -8.86
CA SER A 87 -18.66 -6.86 -10.06
C SER A 87 -19.01 -6.02 -11.27
N GLU A 88 -18.25 -6.19 -12.36
CA GLU A 88 -18.48 -5.50 -13.63
C GLU A 88 -19.81 -5.88 -14.29
N LYS A 89 -20.29 -7.11 -14.06
CA LYS A 89 -21.58 -7.59 -14.56
C LYS A 89 -22.68 -7.53 -13.49
N GLY A 90 -22.45 -6.77 -12.42
CA GLY A 90 -23.39 -6.65 -11.32
C GLY A 90 -24.63 -5.84 -11.68
N ARG A 91 -25.79 -6.25 -11.17
CA ARG A 91 -27.08 -5.52 -11.33
C ARG A 91 -27.01 -4.07 -10.85
N GLU A 92 -26.15 -3.78 -9.88
CA GLU A 92 -25.95 -2.42 -9.37
C GLU A 92 -25.23 -1.54 -10.39
N LEU A 93 -24.15 -2.03 -10.99
CA LEU A 93 -23.40 -1.29 -12.00
C LEU A 93 -24.23 -1.08 -13.27
N ALA A 94 -25.01 -2.09 -13.67
CA ALA A 94 -25.95 -1.97 -14.78
C ALA A 94 -26.96 -0.83 -14.57
N ARG A 95 -27.59 -0.74 -13.38
CA ARG A 95 -28.51 0.35 -13.05
C ARG A 95 -27.83 1.72 -13.03
N VAL A 96 -26.58 1.79 -12.55
CA VAL A 96 -25.80 3.05 -12.59
C VAL A 96 -25.51 3.46 -14.03
N TRP A 97 -25.23 2.52 -14.93
CA TRP A 97 -25.06 2.81 -16.36
C TRP A 97 -26.34 3.28 -17.01
N GLU A 98 -27.47 2.59 -16.80
CA GLU A 98 -28.78 3.02 -17.29
C GLU A 98 -29.13 4.43 -16.82
N TRP A 99 -28.92 4.70 -15.52
CA TRP A 99 -29.15 6.03 -14.94
C TRP A 99 -28.21 7.09 -15.52
N ASN A 100 -26.93 6.76 -15.70
CA ASN A 100 -25.97 7.66 -16.34
C ASN A 100 -26.28 7.91 -17.82
N GLU A 101 -26.86 6.94 -18.54
CA GLU A 101 -27.30 7.12 -19.92
C GLU A 101 -28.51 8.05 -20.02
N GLU A 102 -29.45 7.93 -19.08
CA GLU A 102 -30.67 8.72 -19.04
C GLU A 102 -30.46 10.15 -18.48
N TYR A 103 -29.63 10.29 -17.45
CA TYR A 103 -29.48 11.53 -16.66
C TYR A 103 -28.04 11.95 -16.39
N GLY A 104 -27.05 11.14 -16.77
CA GLY A 104 -25.64 11.46 -16.57
C GLY A 104 -25.22 12.69 -17.36
N GLU A 105 -23.97 13.12 -17.20
CA GLU A 105 -23.51 14.41 -17.72
C GLU A 105 -23.87 14.59 -19.20
N ILE A 106 -24.86 15.46 -19.45
CA ILE A 106 -25.21 15.92 -20.78
C ILE A 106 -23.97 16.64 -21.28
N LYS A 107 -23.14 15.92 -22.04
CA LYS A 107 -22.11 16.58 -22.84
C LYS A 107 -22.88 17.58 -23.68
N LYS A 108 -22.70 18.87 -23.38
CA LYS A 108 -23.07 19.94 -24.32
C LYS A 108 -22.34 19.56 -25.59
N LYS A 109 -23.05 18.91 -26.53
CA LYS A 109 -22.60 18.84 -27.90
C LYS A 109 -22.40 20.30 -28.23
N GLU A 110 -21.14 20.71 -28.40
CA GLU A 110 -20.84 21.99 -29.01
C GLU A 110 -21.75 22.04 -30.22
N LYS A 111 -22.77 22.90 -30.15
CA LYS A 111 -23.46 23.33 -31.34
C LYS A 111 -22.34 23.98 -32.13
N ARG A 112 -21.76 23.23 -33.07
CA ARG A 112 -21.04 23.82 -34.18
C ARG A 112 -22.01 24.86 -34.71
N ASP A 113 -21.69 26.11 -34.43
CA ASP A 113 -22.44 27.26 -34.87
C ASP A 113 -22.55 27.17 -36.38
N ASN A 114 -23.66 26.62 -36.86
CA ASN A 114 -24.18 26.94 -38.18
C ASN A 114 -24.66 28.39 -38.08
N LEU A 115 -23.70 29.32 -38.02
CA LEU A 115 -23.95 30.72 -38.30
C LEU A 115 -23.86 30.83 -39.83
N PRO A 116 -24.98 30.93 -40.57
CA PRO A 116 -24.90 31.26 -41.97
C PRO A 116 -24.19 32.61 -42.08
N GLN A 117 -23.25 32.64 -43.00
CA GLN A 117 -22.33 33.70 -43.37
C GLN A 117 -23.07 35.01 -43.73
N LEU A 118 -23.59 35.71 -42.71
CA LEU A 118 -24.35 36.96 -42.85
C LEU A 118 -23.53 38.18 -42.40
N MET A 119 -22.24 38.21 -42.77
CA MET A 119 -21.34 39.35 -42.47
C MET A 119 -20.65 39.93 -43.72
N ASN A 120 -21.30 39.87 -44.89
CA ASN A 120 -20.84 40.56 -46.11
C ASN A 120 -21.93 41.46 -46.71
N MET A 121 -22.61 42.26 -45.88
CA MET A 121 -23.59 43.24 -46.37
C MET A 121 -23.55 44.55 -45.58
N PHE A 122 -22.37 45.13 -45.45
CA PHE A 122 -22.22 46.57 -45.23
C PHE A 122 -21.15 47.08 -46.20
N LEU A 123 -21.51 48.18 -46.86
CA LEU A 123 -20.85 48.82 -48.00
C LEU A 123 -19.39 49.21 -47.75
#